data_AF-K0EZD7-F1
#
_entry.id   AF-K0EZD7-F1
#
_cell.length_a   1.000
_cell.length_b   1.000
_cell.length_c   1.000
_cell.angle_alpha   90.00
_cell.angle_beta   90.00
_cell.angle_gamma   90.00
#
_symmetry.space_group_name_H-M   'P 1'
#
loop_
_entity.id
_entity.type
_entity.pdbx_description
1 polymer ?
#
loop_
_entity_poly.entity_id
_entity_poly.type
_entity_poly.pdbx_seq_one_letter_code
_entity_poly.pdbx_strand_id
1 'polypeptide(L)' 'MELDKRGAELLFQVLTEREEKNSVAIASNDSFGSWTKTFTDPRLCAAVVDRLTFGGNRTRKC' A
#
# COMPACT_ATOMS: atom_id res chain seq x y z
N MET A 1 6.78 11.01 11.33
CA MET A 1 7.85 10.35 10.56
C MET A 1 7.30 10.17 9.17
N GLU A 2 7.83 10.94 8.21
CA GLU A 2 7.36 10.92 6.83
C GLU A 2 8.19 9.90 6.06
N LEU A 3 7.54 9.15 5.17
CA LEU A 3 8.24 8.23 4.30
C LEU A 3 8.88 9.05 3.19
N ASP A 4 10.20 9.01 3.10
CA ASP A 4 10.93 9.64 2.01
C ASP A 4 10.63 8.88 0.70
N LYS A 5 10.83 9.54 -0.44
CA LYS A 5 10.55 8.96 -1.76
C LYS A 5 11.24 7.60 -1.95
N ARG A 6 12.50 7.46 -1.51
CA ARG A 6 13.26 6.21 -1.61
C ARG A 6 12.68 5.12 -0.72
N GLY A 7 12.28 5.47 0.51
CA GLY A 7 11.58 4.56 1.41
C GLY A 7 10.27 4.04 0.80
N ALA A 8 9.52 4.92 0.12
CA ALA A 8 8.30 4.55 -0.59
C ALA A 8 8.58 3.62 -1.77
N GLU A 9 9.61 3.88 -2.58
CA GLU A 9 10.02 3.00 -3.68
C GLU A 9 10.41 1.60 -3.20
N LEU A 10 11.13 1.49 -2.08
CA LEU A 10 11.48 0.21 -1.47
C LEU A 10 10.24 -0.53 -0.98
N LEU A 11 9.29 0.18 -0.34
CA LEU A 11 8.02 -0.42 0.06
C LEU A 11 7.26 -0.95 -1.16
N PHE A 12 7.22 -0.18 -2.25
CA PHE A 12 6.61 -0.62 -3.50
C PHE A 12 7.22 -1.90 -4.05
N GLN A 13 8.55 -2.00 -4.02
CA GLN A 13 9.24 -3.21 -4.46
C GLN A 13 8.80 -4.42 -3.64
N VAL A 14 8.76 -4.30 -2.31
CA VAL A 14 8.32 -5.39 -1.43
C VAL A 14 6.87 -5.76 -1.68
N LEU A 15 5.97 -4.78 -1.83
CA LEU A 15 4.56 -5.04 -2.11
C LEU A 15 4.37 -5.74 -3.47
N THR A 16 5.09 -5.28 -4.49
CA THR A 16 5.02 -5.85 -5.85
C THR A 16 5.62 -7.26 -5.90
N GLU A 17 6.72 -7.51 -5.19
CA GLU A 17 7.33 -8.84 -5.11
C GLU A 17 6.42 -9.87 -4.42
N ARG A 18 5.56 -9.41 -3.51
CA ARG A 18 4.60 -10.24 -2.79
C ARG A 18 3.27 -10.40 -3.51
N GLU A 19 2.91 -9.44 -4.36
CA GLU A 19 1.69 -9.48 -5.18
C GLU A 19 1.59 -10.83 -5.92
N GLU A 20 0.44 -11.48 -5.77
CA GLU A 20 0.11 -12.82 -6.31
C GLU A 20 0.97 -14.01 -5.82
N LYS A 21 2.04 -13.78 -5.06
CA LYS A 21 2.90 -14.86 -4.54
C LYS A 21 2.62 -15.19 -3.09
N ASN A 22 2.37 -14.18 -2.25
CA ASN A 22 2.22 -14.35 -0.81
C ASN A 22 1.30 -13.27 -0.22
N SER A 23 0.63 -13.58 0.88
CA SER A 23 -0.16 -12.58 1.61
C SER A 23 0.74 -11.52 2.26
N VAL A 24 0.24 -10.29 2.30
CA VAL A 24 0.84 -9.16 3.01
C VAL A 24 -0.17 -8.63 4.02
N ALA A 25 0.28 -8.37 5.25
CA ALA A 25 -0.50 -7.67 6.26
C ALA A 25 0.13 -6.31 6.53
N ILE A 26 -0.68 -5.25 6.57
CA ILE A 26 -0.25 -3.90 6.92
C ILE A 26 -1.04 -3.42 8.12
N ALA A 27 -0.33 -2.85 9.09
CA ALA A 27 -0.90 -2.19 10.25
C ALA A 27 -0.43 -0.74 10.28
N SER A 28 -1.35 0.17 10.57
CA SER A 28 -1.05 1.58 10.83
C SER A 28 -1.86 2.03 12.03
N ASN A 29 -1.28 2.90 12.83
CA ASN A 29 -1.99 3.62 13.90
C ASN A 29 -2.93 4.69 13.32
N ASP A 30 -2.70 5.09 12.08
CA ASP A 30 -3.47 6.09 11.35
C ASP A 30 -4.51 5.44 10.44
N SER A 31 -5.66 6.09 10.34
CA SER A 31 -6.70 5.72 9.39
C SER A 31 -6.20 5.87 7.95
N PHE A 32 -6.82 5.11 7.03
CA PHE A 32 -6.45 5.13 5.61
C PHE A 32 -6.48 6.53 4.98
N GLY A 33 -7.44 7.38 5.37
CA GLY A 33 -7.51 8.77 4.90
C GLY A 33 -6.34 9.64 5.35
N SER A 34 -5.64 9.27 6.42
CA SER A 34 -4.47 9.99 6.95
C SER A 34 -3.15 9.51 6.33
N TRP A 35 -3.17 8.49 5.47
CA TRP A 35 -1.95 7.97 4.84
C TRP A 35 -1.28 8.99 3.91
N THR A 36 -2.02 9.96 3.39
CA THR A 36 -1.47 11.10 2.63
C THR A 36 -0.50 11.96 3.44
N LYS A 37 -0.50 11.86 4.78
CA LYS A 37 0.49 12.50 5.65
C LYS A 37 1.77 11.67 5.82
N THR A 38 1.66 10.36 5.69
CA THR A 38 2.80 9.44 5.80
C THR A 38 3.51 9.30 4.45
N PHE A 39 2.72 9.13 3.38
CA PHE A 39 3.16 9.16 2.00
C PHE A 39 3.03 10.59 1.47
N THR A 40 4.12 11.34 1.53
CA THR A 40 4.18 12.74 1.10
C THR A 40 3.84 12.93 -0.38
N ASP A 41 4.04 11.90 -1.21
CA ASP A 41 3.62 11.87 -2.61
C ASP A 41 2.23 11.21 -2.74
N PRO A 42 1.19 11.95 -3.16
CA PRO A 42 -0.15 11.41 -3.38
C PRO A 42 -0.20 10.27 -4.40
N ARG A 43 0.70 10.26 -5.40
CA ARG A 43 0.78 9.21 -6.41
C ARG A 43 1.31 7.92 -5.80
N LEU A 44 2.32 8.02 -4.95
CA LEU A 44 2.85 6.87 -4.20
C LEU A 44 1.79 6.35 -3.23
N CYS A 45 1.08 7.22 -2.52
CA CYS A 45 -0.03 6.79 -1.66
C CYS A 45 -1.08 6.01 -2.46
N ALA A 46 -1.54 6.57 -3.59
CA ALA A 46 -2.56 5.93 -4.44
C ALA A 46 -2.10 4.57 -4.98
N ALA A 47 -0.84 4.46 -5.41
CA ALA A 47 -0.34 3.20 -5.93
C ALA A 47 -0.14 2.15 -4.81
N VAL A 48 0.24 2.51 -3.58
CA VAL A 48 0.29 1.55 -2.44
C VAL A 48 -1.11 1.04 -2.15
N VAL A 49 -2.08 1.94 -2.08
CA VAL A 49 -3.50 1.63 -1.91
C VAL A 49 -4.01 0.68 -2.97
N ASP A 50 -3.69 0.96 -4.24
CA ASP A 50 -4.07 0.11 -5.36
C ASP A 50 -3.48 -1.29 -5.20
N ARG A 51 -2.20 -1.42 -4.83
CA ARG A 51 -1.56 -2.73 -4.59
C ARG A 51 -2.20 -3.52 -3.45
N LEU A 52 -2.64 -2.86 -2.38
CA LEU A 52 -3.27 -3.53 -1.23
C LEU A 52 -4.72 -3.95 -1.49
N THR A 53 -5.42 -3.18 -2.32
CA THR A 53 -6.81 -3.47 -2.70
C THR A 53 -6.90 -4.33 -3.95
N PHE A 54 -5.78 -4.58 -4.62
CA PHE A 54 -5.70 -5.38 -5.84
C PHE A 54 -6.27 -6.78 -5.62
N GLY A 55 -7.33 -7.11 -6.35
CA GLY A 55 -8.03 -8.38 -6.21
C GLY A 55 -8.94 -8.49 -4.98
N GLY A 56 -8.93 -7.53 -4.04
CA GLY A 56 -9.85 -7.50 -2.90
C GLY A 56 -11.33 -7.45 -3.33
N ASN A 57 -11.64 -6.86 -4.49
CA ASN A 57 -12.99 -6.86 -5.06
C ASN A 57 -13.37 -8.19 -5.74
N ARG A 58 -12.43 -9.14 -5.91
CA ARG A 58 -12.75 -10.47 -6.46
C ARG A 58 -13.40 -11.41 -5.43
N THR A 59 -13.49 -11.03 -4.16
CA THR A 59 -14.06 -11.88 -3.10
C THR A 59 -15.59 -11.79 -2.97
N ARG A 60 -16.30 -11.03 -3.81
CA ARG A 60 -17.79 -11.03 -3.82
C ARG A 60 -18.42 -12.20 -4.58
N LYS A 61 -18.00 -13.44 -4.30
CA LYS A 61 -18.70 -14.62 -4.84
C LYS A 61 -18.77 -15.79 -3.84
N CYS A 62 -19.41 -15.54 -2.70
CA CYS A 62 -20.14 -16.51 -1.89
C CYS A 62 -21.39 -15.79 -1.37
#